data_AF-A0AAW7AEC0-F1
#
_entry.id   AF-A0AAW7AEC0-F1
#
_cell.length_a   1.000
_cell.length_b   1.000
_cell.length_c   1.000
_cell.angle_alpha   90.00
_cell.angle_beta   90.00
_cell.angle_gamma   90.00
#
_symmetry.space_group_name_H-M   'P 1'
#
loop_
_entity.id
_entity.type
_entity.pdbx_description
1 polymer ?
#
loop_
_entity_poly.entity_id
_entity_poly.type
_entity_poly.pdbx_seq_one_letter_code
_entity_poly.pdbx_strand_id
1 'polypeptide(L)' 'CLRADCCEIWTDVDGVYNCDPRLVEDARLLKSLSYQEAMELSYFGASVLHPKTIAPIAQFHIQCLIKNSF' A
#
# COMPACT_ATOMS: atom_id res chain seq x y z
N CYS A 1 8.75 8.73 -17.47
CA CYS A 1 8.25 8.98 -16.11
C CYS A 1 8.27 10.48 -15.82
N LEU A 2 7.23 11.01 -15.16
CA LEU A 2 7.01 12.45 -14.98
C LEU A 2 7.84 13.11 -13.86
N ARG A 3 8.76 12.37 -13.21
CA ARG A 3 9.51 12.83 -12.01
C ARG A 3 8.57 13.39 -10.93
N ALA A 4 7.47 12.69 -10.69
CA ALA A 4 6.53 13.05 -9.62
C ALA A 4 7.16 12.72 -8.26
N ASP A 5 6.94 13.60 -7.27
CA ASP A 5 7.42 13.39 -5.90
C ASP A 5 6.60 12.31 -5.17
N CYS A 6 5.32 12.15 -5.54
CA CYS A 6 4.45 11.14 -4.95
C CYS A 6 3.44 10.57 -5.96
N CYS A 7 2.93 9.38 -5.64
CA CYS A 7 1.83 8.69 -6.29
C CYS A 7 0.75 8.39 -5.25
N GLU A 8 -0.44 8.94 -5.43
CA GLU A 8 -1.56 8.72 -4.52
C GLU A 8 -2.55 7.72 -5.11
N ILE A 9 -2.93 6.72 -4.32
CA ILE A 9 -3.94 5.72 -4.65
C ILE A 9 -5.14 6.00 -3.75
N TRP A 10 -6.20 6.50 -4.37
CA TRP A 10 -7.47 6.79 -3.70
C TRP A 10 -8.39 5.59 -3.80
N THR A 11 -8.89 5.11 -2.65
CA THR A 11 -9.67 3.89 -2.52
C THR A 11 -10.73 4.06 -1.42
N ASP A 12 -11.50 3.03 -1.14
CA ASP A 12 -12.56 2.96 -0.13
C ASP A 12 -12.07 2.37 1.21
N VAL A 13 -10.76 2.13 1.34
CA VAL A 13 -10.10 1.67 2.57
C VAL A 13 -9.09 2.70 3.06
N ASP A 14 -8.84 2.70 4.37
CA ASP A 14 -7.89 3.64 5.01
C ASP A 14 -6.42 3.33 4.68
N GLY A 15 -6.14 2.13 4.19
CA GLY A 15 -4.79 1.68 3.86
C GLY A 15 -4.58 0.20 4.14
N VAL A 16 -3.35 -0.14 4.52
CA VAL A 16 -2.95 -1.53 4.81
C VAL A 16 -2.90 -1.75 6.32
N TYR A 17 -3.51 -2.83 6.78
CA TYR A 17 -3.49 -3.25 8.17
C TYR A 17 -2.41 -4.33 8.41
N ASN A 18 -1.96 -4.50 9.65
CA ASN A 18 -0.99 -5.53 10.02
C ASN A 18 -1.52 -6.97 9.91
N CYS A 19 -2.85 -7.14 9.91
CA CYS A 19 -3.56 -8.39 9.66
C CYS A 19 -4.97 -8.05 9.12
N ASP A 20 -5.74 -9.07 8.68
CA ASP A 20 -7.10 -8.84 8.19
C ASP A 20 -8.02 -8.40 9.36
N PRO A 21 -8.54 -7.15 9.34
CA PRO A 21 -9.42 -6.63 10.40
C PRO A 21 -10.76 -7.38 10.48
N ARG A 22 -11.13 -8.17 9.46
CA ARG A 22 -12.33 -9.01 9.49
C ARG A 22 -12.15 -10.28 10.32
N LEU A 23 -10.90 -10.66 10.58
CA LEU A 23 -10.53 -11.86 11.33
C LEU A 23 -9.96 -11.54 12.72
N VAL A 24 -9.37 -10.35 12.89
CA VAL A 24 -8.71 -9.92 14.13
C VAL A 24 -9.20 -8.54 14.52
N GLU A 25 -9.93 -8.45 15.65
CA GLU A 25 -10.52 -7.18 16.13
C GLU A 25 -9.46 -6.10 16.43
N ASP A 26 -8.28 -6.51 16.91
CA ASP A 26 -7.17 -5.62 17.26
C ASP A 26 -6.26 -5.27 16.06
N ALA A 27 -6.71 -5.49 14.82
CA ALA A 27 -5.97 -5.11 13.64
C ALA A 27 -5.69 -3.59 13.61
N ARG A 28 -4.46 -3.23 13.29
CA ARG A 28 -3.99 -1.84 13.31
C ARG A 28 -3.55 -1.40 11.92
N LEU A 29 -3.97 -0.19 11.56
CA LEU A 29 -3.51 0.47 10.35
C LEU A 29 -2.00 0.73 10.43
N LEU A 30 -1.28 0.34 9.39
CA LEU A 30 0.15 0.57 9.27
C LEU A 30 0.41 2.01 8.83
N LYS A 31 1.27 2.71 9.57
CA LYS A 31 1.65 4.11 9.24
C LYS A 31 2.48 4.20 7.96
N SER A 32 3.31 3.19 7.71
CA SER A 32 4.20 3.12 6.57
C SER A 32 4.67 1.69 6.36
N LEU A 33 5.03 1.37 5.12
CA LEU A 33 5.64 0.12 4.71
C LEU A 33 6.84 0.43 3.83
N SER A 34 7.89 -0.38 3.94
CA SER A 34 8.93 -0.41 2.91
C SER A 34 8.38 -0.99 1.60
N TYR A 35 9.02 -0.68 0.47
CA TYR A 35 8.62 -1.25 -0.82
C TYR A 35 8.66 -2.78 -0.82
N GLN A 36 9.61 -3.38 -0.09
CA GLN A 36 9.74 -4.83 0.01
C GLN A 36 8.57 -5.43 0.79
N GLU A 37 8.23 -4.89 1.96
CA GLU A 37 7.08 -5.38 2.73
C GLU A 37 5.77 -5.21 1.96
N ALA A 38 5.58 -4.08 1.27
CA ALA A 38 4.41 -3.86 0.42
C ALA A 38 4.33 -4.90 -0.71
N MET A 39 5.46 -5.26 -1.31
CA MET A 39 5.54 -6.29 -2.35
C MET A 39 5.17 -7.67 -1.82
N GLU A 40 5.72 -8.07 -0.67
CA GLU A 40 5.37 -9.34 -0.01
C GLU A 40 3.88 -9.39 0.34
N LEU A 41 3.34 -8.33 0.95
CA LEU A 41 1.92 -8.24 1.31
C LEU A 41 1.01 -8.32 0.08
N SER A 42 1.37 -7.64 -1.01
CA SER A 42 0.64 -7.68 -2.27
C SER A 42 0.67 -9.06 -2.95
N TYR A 43 1.67 -9.89 -2.64
CA TYR A 43 1.77 -11.25 -3.14
C TYR A 43 0.96 -12.25 -2.30
N PHE A 44 0.97 -12.09 -0.97
CA PHE A 44 0.43 -13.09 -0.04
C PHE A 44 -0.99 -12.81 0.50
N GLY A 45 -1.57 -11.62 0.36
CA GLY A 45 -2.94 -11.44 0.84
C GLY A 45 -3.54 -10.03 0.87
N ALA A 46 -2.79 -8.97 0.58
CA ALA A 46 -3.33 -7.62 0.55
C ALA A 46 -3.93 -7.30 -0.83
N SER A 47 -5.25 -7.14 -0.92
CA SER A 47 -5.96 -6.83 -2.17
C SER A 47 -5.87 -5.36 -2.61
N VAL A 48 -5.25 -4.49 -1.80
CA VAL A 48 -5.18 -3.03 -2.04
C VAL A 48 -4.14 -2.66 -3.10
N LEU A 49 -3.04 -3.40 -3.20
CA LEU A 49 -1.95 -3.14 -4.13
C LEU A 49 -1.62 -4.41 -4.92
N HIS A 50 -1.28 -4.25 -6.19
CA HIS A 50 -0.78 -5.34 -7.02
C HIS A 50 0.75 -5.26 -7.11
N PRO A 51 1.53 -6.36 -7.01
CA PRO A 51 3.00 -6.28 -7.00
C PRO A 51 3.61 -5.48 -8.17
N LYS A 52 3.00 -5.60 -9.36
CA LYS A 52 3.40 -4.84 -10.56
C LYS A 52 3.24 -3.32 -10.47
N THR A 53 2.42 -2.79 -9.55
CA THR A 53 2.31 -1.33 -9.32
C THR A 53 3.42 -0.81 -8.41
N ILE A 54 3.97 -1.66 -7.54
CA ILE A 54 5.04 -1.29 -6.58
C ILE A 54 6.39 -1.20 -7.28
N ALA A 55 6.69 -2.11 -8.20
CA ALA A 55 7.97 -2.17 -8.91
C ALA A 55 8.42 -0.83 -9.54
N PRO A 56 7.60 -0.11 -10.34
CA PRO A 56 8.00 1.18 -10.89
C PRO A 56 8.16 2.26 -9.81
N ILE A 57 7.29 2.27 -8.80
CA ILE A 57 7.35 3.23 -7.70
C ILE A 57 8.68 3.07 -6.95
N ALA A 58 9.08 1.83 -6.65
CA ALA A 58 10.34 1.51 -5.99
C ALA A 58 11.55 1.88 -6.87
N GLN A 59 11.51 1.55 -8.17
CA GLN A 59 12.58 1.86 -9.12
C GLN A 59 12.88 3.35 -9.22
N PHE A 60 11.84 4.19 -9.16
CA PHE A 60 11.96 5.64 -9.26
C PHE A 60 11.97 6.34 -7.89
N HIS A 61 12.01 5.59 -6.78
CA HIS A 61 11.96 6.11 -5.41
C HIS A 61 10.82 7.11 -5.18
N ILE A 62 9.65 6.84 -5.76
CA ILE A 62 8.47 7.70 -5.63
C ILE A 62 7.74 7.31 -4.35
N GLN A 63 7.33 8.29 -3.54
CA GLN A 63 6.51 8.00 -2.37
C GLN A 63 5.11 7.55 -2.81
N CYS A 64 4.61 6.43 -2.29
CA CYS A 64 3.23 5.99 -2.53
C CYS A 64 2.37 6.23 -1.29
N LEU A 65 1.22 6.86 -1.48
CA LEU A 65 0.24 7.13 -0.42
C LEU A 65 -1.08 6.44 -0.78
N ILE A 66 -1.63 5.66 0.15
CA ILE A 66 -2.99 5.14 0.05
C ILE A 66 -3.89 6.07 0.85
N LYS A 67 -4.99 6.52 0.25
CA LYS A 67 -5.94 7.44 0.89
C LYS A 67 -7.36 6.91 0.75
N ASN A 68 -8.14 7.10 1.80
CA ASN A 68 -9.58 6.89 1.75
C ASN A 68 -10.23 8.08 1.03
N SER A 69 -11.17 7.78 0.14
CA SER A 69 -11.94 8.76 -0.63
C SER A 69 -13.13 9.32 0.14
N PHE A 70 -13.50 8.69 1.26
CA PHE A 70 -14.62 9.06 2.13
C PHE A 70 -14.15 9.64 3.46
#